data_AF-A0A9X8DX35-F1
#
_entry.id   AF-A0A9X8DX35-F1
#
_cell.length_a   1.000
_cell.length_b   1.000
_cell.length_c   1.000
_cell.angle_alpha   90.00
_cell.angle_beta   90.00
_cell.angle_gamma   90.00
#
_symmetry.space_group_name_H-M   'P 1'
#
loop_
_entity.id
_entity.type
_entity.pdbx_description
1 polymer ?
#
loop_
_entity_poly.entity_id
_entity_poly.type
_entity_poly.pdbx_seq_one_letter_code
_entity_poly.pdbx_strand_id
1 'polypeptide(L)'
;VWLPVIVSSRPGAFNIYGTSTSLFVILAWQIPGYFSAAYIVERIGRKLTLVLFLFCSFASALIFGYVEPTEVNLMCAGSFMSFSMLGAWGALYAYTPENYPTNIRAMGAAYPSGFSRISAIAGTYVIPLLHEAGWSPESVMWLNGAILMVCCVILFLFGYETRGKDIDDVLGMGNPAELHSGLSDLLSPYPDLLE
;
A
#
# COMPACT_ATOMS: atom_id res chain seq x y z
N VAL A 1 -5.35 16.64 0.68
CA VAL A 1 -6.04 17.95 0.59
C VAL A 1 -5.06 19.13 0.64
N TRP A 2 -3.94 19.04 1.35
CA TRP A 2 -2.99 20.17 1.52
C TRP A 2 -2.05 20.40 0.31
N LEU A 3 -1.56 19.34 -0.34
CA LEU A 3 -0.54 19.43 -1.39
C LEU A 3 -0.91 20.34 -2.58
N PRO A 4 -2.17 20.31 -3.08
CA PRO A 4 -2.57 21.17 -4.19
C PRO A 4 -2.57 22.66 -3.84
N VAL A 5 -3.00 22.99 -2.62
CA VAL A 5 -3.05 24.38 -2.13
C VAL A 5 -1.63 24.95 -2.09
N ILE A 6 -0.67 24.17 -1.59
CA ILE A 6 0.73 24.56 -1.47
C ILE A 6 1.45 24.64 -2.82
N VAL A 7 1.12 23.76 -3.77
CA VAL A 7 1.71 23.84 -5.11
C VAL A 7 1.11 25.01 -5.90
N SER A 8 -0.20 25.26 -5.77
CA SER A 8 -0.89 26.37 -6.42
C SER A 8 -0.57 27.75 -5.83
N SER A 9 -0.07 27.81 -4.59
CA SER A 9 0.36 29.07 -3.96
C SER A 9 1.73 29.55 -4.44
N ARG A 10 2.44 28.75 -5.24
CA ARG A 10 3.69 29.16 -5.92
C ARG A 10 3.36 30.16 -7.05
N PRO A 11 4.09 31.27 -7.17
CA PRO A 11 3.88 32.23 -8.26
C PRO A 11 4.02 31.56 -9.64
N GLY A 12 2.96 31.61 -10.45
CA GLY A 12 2.96 31.05 -11.81
C GLY A 12 2.70 29.53 -11.91
N ALA A 13 2.42 28.84 -10.80
CA ALA A 13 2.13 27.42 -10.82
C ALA A 13 0.72 27.11 -11.32
N PHE A 14 0.62 26.07 -12.16
CA PHE A 14 -0.67 25.59 -12.64
C PHE A 14 -1.48 24.94 -11.51
N ASN A 15 -2.73 25.34 -11.35
CA ASN A 15 -3.61 24.75 -10.35
C ASN A 15 -4.20 23.42 -10.85
N ILE A 16 -3.53 22.32 -10.50
CA ILE A 16 -3.91 20.94 -10.84
C ILE A 16 -5.35 20.60 -10.37
N TYR A 17 -5.85 21.25 -9.32
CA TYR A 17 -7.18 21.02 -8.74
C TYR A 17 -8.17 22.15 -9.09
N GLY A 18 -7.74 23.17 -9.84
CA GLY A 18 -8.59 24.30 -10.25
C GLY A 18 -9.65 23.89 -11.27
N THR A 19 -9.50 22.71 -11.87
CA THR A 19 -10.48 22.14 -12.80
C THR A 19 -10.66 20.65 -12.50
N SER A 20 -11.92 20.22 -12.34
CA SER A 20 -12.26 18.80 -12.10
C SER A 20 -11.66 17.87 -13.16
N THR A 21 -11.48 18.36 -14.40
CA THR A 21 -10.88 17.62 -15.52
C THR A 21 -9.46 17.13 -15.23
N SER A 22 -8.59 17.97 -14.68
CA SER A 22 -7.22 17.58 -14.35
C SER A 22 -7.16 16.48 -13.30
N LEU A 23 -8.11 16.50 -12.35
CA LEU A 23 -8.28 15.42 -11.37
C LEU A 23 -8.80 14.14 -12.00
N PHE A 24 -9.79 14.23 -12.89
CA PHE A 24 -10.25 13.06 -13.62
C PHE A 24 -9.12 12.40 -14.41
N VAL A 25 -8.26 13.18 -15.06
CA VAL A 25 -7.09 12.64 -15.80
C VAL A 25 -6.15 11.91 -14.85
N ILE A 26 -5.72 12.54 -13.76
CA ILE A 26 -4.80 11.93 -12.78
C ILE A 26 -5.42 10.67 -12.15
N LEU A 27 -6.71 10.70 -11.82
CA LEU A 27 -7.40 9.57 -11.22
C LEU A 27 -7.63 8.44 -12.23
N ALA A 28 -7.80 8.74 -13.51
CA ALA A 28 -7.94 7.72 -14.56
C ALA A 28 -6.68 6.85 -14.68
N TRP A 29 -5.50 7.42 -14.40
CA TRP A 29 -4.22 6.69 -14.35
C TRP A 29 -4.12 5.68 -13.21
N GLN A 30 -5.01 5.73 -12.22
CA GLN A 30 -5.06 4.71 -11.18
C GLN A 30 -5.55 3.37 -11.75
N ILE A 31 -6.49 3.37 -12.71
CA ILE A 31 -7.02 2.15 -13.34
C ILE A 31 -5.91 1.27 -13.92
N PRO A 32 -5.03 1.77 -14.83
CA PRO A 32 -3.91 0.97 -15.32
C PRO A 32 -2.91 0.61 -14.21
N GLY A 33 -2.79 1.45 -13.17
CA GLY A 33 -2.00 1.12 -11.96
C GLY A 33 -2.46 -0.17 -11.30
N TYR A 34 -3.78 -0.33 -11.12
CA TYR A 34 -4.34 -1.54 -10.53
C TYR A 34 -4.15 -2.78 -11.39
N PHE A 35 -4.46 -2.66 -12.69
CA PHE A 35 -4.33 -3.79 -13.62
C PHE A 35 -2.88 -4.24 -13.78
N SER A 36 -1.95 -3.29 -13.85
CA SER A 36 -0.52 -3.62 -13.90
C SER A 36 -0.06 -4.32 -12.63
N ALA A 37 -0.50 -3.88 -11.45
CA ALA A 37 -0.16 -4.55 -10.20
C ALA A 37 -0.73 -5.96 -10.14
N ALA A 38 -1.99 -6.17 -10.52
CA ALA A 38 -2.61 -7.50 -10.58
C ALA A 38 -1.83 -8.46 -11.49
N TYR A 39 -1.46 -7.99 -12.69
CA TYR A 39 -0.68 -8.79 -13.65
C TYR A 39 0.74 -9.11 -13.14
N ILE A 40 1.43 -8.11 -12.57
CA ILE A 40 2.80 -8.27 -12.10
C ILE A 40 2.86 -9.18 -10.86
N VAL A 41 1.88 -9.08 -9.95
CA VAL A 41 1.77 -9.96 -8.76
C VAL A 41 1.81 -11.44 -9.14
N GLU A 42 1.10 -11.85 -10.19
CA GLU A 42 1.09 -13.24 -10.66
C GLU A 42 2.42 -13.65 -11.31
N ARG A 43 3.13 -12.70 -11.94
CA ARG A 43 4.36 -12.97 -12.70
C ARG A 43 5.58 -13.08 -11.80
N ILE A 44 5.80 -12.14 -10.89
CA ILE A 44 7.04 -12.03 -10.10
C ILE A 44 6.85 -12.30 -8.60
N GLY A 45 5.63 -12.55 -8.13
CA GLY A 45 5.34 -12.75 -6.72
C GLY A 45 4.83 -11.50 -6.02
N ARG A 46 4.21 -11.69 -4.86
CA ARG A 46 3.44 -10.64 -4.18
C ARG A 46 4.38 -9.66 -3.49
N LYS A 47 5.41 -10.19 -2.81
CA LYS A 47 6.41 -9.39 -2.10
C LYS A 47 7.16 -8.47 -3.06
N LEU A 48 7.73 -9.03 -4.13
CA LEU A 48 8.55 -8.25 -5.05
C LEU A 48 7.73 -7.17 -5.78
N THR A 49 6.48 -7.49 -6.13
CA THR A 49 5.58 -6.49 -6.74
C THR A 49 5.35 -5.32 -5.79
N LEU A 50 5.06 -5.60 -4.52
CA LEU A 50 4.84 -4.55 -3.53
C LEU A 50 6.11 -3.70 -3.29
N VAL A 51 7.30 -4.31 -3.23
CA VAL A 51 8.58 -3.57 -3.15
C VAL A 51 8.76 -2.63 -4.34
N LEU A 52 8.54 -3.13 -5.56
CA LEU A 52 8.72 -2.34 -6.78
C LEU A 52 7.77 -1.14 -6.81
N PHE A 53 6.50 -1.34 -6.48
CA PHE A 53 5.53 -0.24 -6.45
C PHE A 53 5.79 0.75 -5.31
N LEU A 54 6.29 0.31 -4.15
CA LEU A 54 6.70 1.21 -3.06
C LEU A 54 7.91 2.06 -3.46
N PHE A 55 8.92 1.45 -4.09
CA PHE A 55 10.06 2.18 -4.63
C PHE A 55 9.66 3.16 -5.73
N CYS A 56 8.79 2.73 -6.65
CA CYS A 56 8.25 3.58 -7.71
C CYS A 56 7.46 4.76 -7.14
N SER A 57 6.68 4.52 -6.07
CA SER A 57 5.95 5.58 -5.35
C SER A 57 6.90 6.57 -4.71
N PHE A 58 7.98 6.12 -4.06
CA PHE A 58 9.03 6.98 -3.53
C PHE A 58 9.67 7.86 -4.63
N ALA A 59 10.10 7.25 -5.74
CA ALA A 59 10.70 7.97 -6.86
C ALA A 59 9.72 8.99 -7.46
N SER A 60 8.45 8.61 -7.63
CA SER A 60 7.41 9.51 -8.16
C SER A 60 7.13 10.71 -7.22
N ALA A 61 7.15 10.50 -5.91
CA ALA A 61 6.98 11.57 -4.92
C ALA A 61 8.13 12.57 -4.96
N LEU A 62 9.37 12.10 -5.14
CA LEU A 62 10.54 12.97 -5.30
C LEU A 62 10.47 13.75 -6.63
N ILE A 63 10.15 13.08 -7.73
CA ILE A 63 9.98 13.74 -9.03
C ILE A 63 8.93 14.85 -8.92
N PHE A 64 7.78 14.57 -8.28
CA PHE A 64 6.72 15.55 -8.08
C PHE A 64 7.18 16.76 -7.25
N GLY A 65 8.05 16.55 -6.25
CA GLY A 65 8.59 17.64 -5.42
C GLY A 65 9.54 18.58 -6.17
N TYR A 66 10.33 18.06 -7.11
CA TYR A 66 11.38 18.81 -7.81
C TYR A 66 11.01 19.29 -9.21
N VAL A 67 9.88 18.83 -9.77
CA VAL A 67 9.50 19.20 -11.13
C VAL A 67 9.13 20.67 -11.22
N GLU A 68 9.51 21.31 -12.33
CA GLU A 68 9.08 22.68 -12.61
C GLU A 68 7.55 22.76 -12.63
N PRO A 69 6.95 23.81 -12.05
CA PRO A 69 5.50 23.90 -11.83
C PRO A 69 4.71 24.26 -13.10
N THR A 70 5.06 23.65 -14.23
CA THR A 70 4.32 23.76 -15.50
C THR A 70 3.17 22.76 -15.52
N GLU A 71 2.11 23.08 -16.26
CA GLU A 71 0.90 22.24 -16.38
C GLU A 71 1.23 20.80 -16.78
N VAL A 72 1.99 20.64 -17.87
CA VAL A 72 2.35 19.32 -18.42
C VAL A 72 3.16 18.51 -17.41
N ASN A 73 4.17 19.13 -16.78
CA ASN A 73 5.04 18.45 -15.84
C ASN A 73 4.30 17.96 -14.60
N LEU A 74 3.47 18.82 -14.01
CA LEU A 74 2.68 18.49 -12.83
C LEU A 74 1.62 17.43 -13.13
N MET A 75 0.99 17.48 -14.30
CA MET A 75 0.02 16.46 -14.72
C MET A 75 0.69 15.11 -14.96
N CYS A 76 1.84 15.07 -15.63
CA CYS A 76 2.59 13.83 -15.85
C CYS A 76 3.12 13.24 -14.53
N ALA A 77 3.75 14.06 -13.69
CA ALA A 77 4.28 13.62 -12.39
C ALA A 77 3.15 13.15 -11.45
N GLY A 78 2.03 13.90 -11.40
CA GLY A 78 0.86 13.53 -10.60
C GLY A 78 0.21 12.23 -11.07
N SER A 79 0.07 12.06 -12.40
CA SER A 79 -0.47 10.83 -12.99
C SER A 79 0.41 9.61 -12.69
N PHE A 80 1.73 9.75 -12.81
CA PHE A 80 2.68 8.69 -12.51
C PHE A 80 2.70 8.35 -11.01
N MET A 81 2.59 9.36 -10.15
CA MET A 81 2.46 9.18 -8.71
C MET A 81 1.17 8.43 -8.36
N SER A 82 0.04 8.79 -8.96
CA SER A 82 -1.26 8.10 -8.77
C SER A 82 -1.23 6.66 -9.27
N PHE A 83 -0.62 6.40 -10.43
CA PHE A 83 -0.41 5.05 -10.95
C PHE A 83 0.39 4.19 -9.96
N SER A 84 1.52 4.69 -9.50
CA SER A 84 2.45 3.96 -8.62
C SER A 84 1.81 3.68 -7.25
N MET A 85 1.12 4.69 -6.72
CA MET A 85 0.45 4.59 -5.43
C MET A 85 -0.67 3.55 -5.49
N LEU A 86 -1.56 3.60 -6.49
CA LEU A 86 -2.65 2.62 -6.57
C LEU A 86 -2.12 1.20 -6.85
N GLY A 87 -1.05 1.06 -7.63
CA GLY A 87 -0.39 -0.23 -7.81
C GLY A 87 0.14 -0.82 -6.51
N ALA A 88 0.73 0.00 -5.62
CA ALA A 88 1.15 -0.42 -4.29
C ALA A 88 -0.03 -0.90 -3.43
N TRP A 89 -1.16 -0.17 -3.46
CA TRP A 89 -2.39 -0.58 -2.76
C TRP A 89 -2.92 -1.93 -3.28
N GLY A 90 -2.94 -2.13 -4.60
CA GLY A 90 -3.38 -3.39 -5.20
C GLY A 90 -2.54 -4.59 -4.75
N ALA A 91 -1.21 -4.44 -4.77
CA ALA A 91 -0.30 -5.49 -4.29
C ALA A 91 -0.42 -5.72 -2.77
N LEU A 92 -0.62 -4.66 -1.98
CA LEU A 92 -0.79 -4.74 -0.53
C LEU A 92 -2.05 -5.51 -0.14
N TYR A 93 -3.17 -5.33 -0.85
CA TYR A 93 -4.42 -6.04 -0.58
C TYR A 93 -4.33 -7.53 -0.89
N ALA A 94 -3.51 -7.95 -1.86
CA ALA A 94 -3.22 -9.36 -2.09
C ALA A 94 -2.24 -9.90 -1.03
N TYR A 95 -1.20 -9.13 -0.70
CA TYR A 95 -0.13 -9.56 0.19
C TYR A 95 -0.58 -9.73 1.65
N THR A 96 -1.33 -8.77 2.19
CA THR A 96 -1.72 -8.74 3.61
C THR A 96 -2.46 -10.01 4.05
N PRO A 97 -3.56 -10.43 3.41
CA PRO A 97 -4.30 -11.63 3.83
C PRO A 97 -3.51 -12.93 3.66
N GLU A 98 -2.64 -13.01 2.65
CA GLU A 98 -1.84 -14.22 2.38
C GLU A 98 -0.80 -14.50 3.48
N ASN A 99 -0.42 -13.51 4.28
CA ASN A 99 0.51 -13.70 5.40
C ASN A 99 -0.18 -14.21 6.68
N TYR A 100 -1.50 -14.35 6.69
CA TYR A 100 -2.26 -14.81 7.86
C TYR A 100 -3.01 -16.10 7.54
N PRO A 101 -3.08 -17.04 8.50
CA PRO A 101 -3.88 -18.23 8.33
C PRO A 101 -5.37 -17.89 8.32
N THR A 102 -6.15 -18.75 7.69
CA THR A 102 -7.54 -18.47 7.30
C THR A 102 -8.42 -18.06 8.47
N ASN A 103 -8.18 -18.62 9.66
CA ASN A 103 -8.92 -18.35 10.89
C ASN A 103 -8.75 -16.92 11.45
N ILE A 104 -7.58 -16.30 11.30
CA ILE A 104 -7.29 -14.96 11.83
C ILE A 104 -7.05 -13.91 10.75
N ARG A 105 -7.13 -14.29 9.47
CA ARG A 105 -6.85 -13.42 8.31
C ARG A 105 -7.63 -12.11 8.33
N ALA A 106 -8.91 -12.17 8.66
CA ALA A 106 -9.75 -10.97 8.77
C ALA A 106 -9.26 -10.03 9.89
N MET A 107 -8.88 -10.57 11.04
CA MET A 107 -8.35 -9.78 12.16
C MET A 107 -6.96 -9.21 11.83
N GLY A 108 -6.08 -10.00 11.21
CA GLY A 108 -4.74 -9.59 10.81
C GLY A 108 -4.72 -8.42 9.83
N ALA A 109 -5.73 -8.31 8.95
CA ALA A 109 -5.92 -7.16 8.07
C ALA A 109 -6.64 -5.98 8.77
N ALA A 110 -7.52 -6.25 9.73
CA ALA A 110 -8.31 -5.22 10.41
C ALA A 110 -7.48 -4.32 11.35
N TYR A 111 -6.53 -4.89 12.11
CA TYR A 111 -5.70 -4.10 13.04
C TYR A 111 -4.89 -2.99 12.34
N PRO A 112 -4.11 -3.26 11.27
CA PRO A 112 -3.40 -2.21 10.52
C PRO A 112 -4.35 -1.20 9.88
N SER A 113 -5.51 -1.66 9.39
CA SER A 113 -6.55 -0.80 8.83
C SER A 113 -7.10 0.18 9.88
N GLY A 114 -7.31 -0.26 11.12
CA GLY A 114 -7.67 0.61 12.23
C GLY A 114 -6.60 1.68 12.51
N PHE A 115 -5.34 1.27 12.60
CA PHE A 115 -4.21 2.19 12.82
C PHE A 115 -4.06 3.23 11.70
N SER A 116 -4.34 2.85 10.46
CA SER A 116 -4.29 3.76 9.30
C SER A 116 -5.18 4.99 9.45
N ARG A 117 -6.29 4.88 10.19
CA ARG A 117 -7.20 6.00 10.45
C ARG A 117 -6.58 7.03 11.39
N ILE A 118 -5.86 6.56 12.41
CA ILE A 118 -5.11 7.44 13.33
C ILE A 118 -4.03 8.18 12.53
N SER A 119 -3.30 7.46 11.67
CA SER A 119 -2.31 8.06 10.77
C SER A 119 -2.93 9.06 9.80
N ALA A 120 -4.14 8.81 9.28
CA ALA A 120 -4.84 9.73 8.40
C ALA A 120 -5.23 11.04 9.10
N ILE A 121 -5.71 10.95 10.35
CA ILE A 121 -6.00 12.12 11.20
C ILE A 121 -4.70 12.88 11.49
N ALA A 122 -3.69 12.18 12.02
CA ALA A 122 -2.41 12.77 12.36
C ALA A 122 -1.75 13.45 11.15
N GLY A 123 -1.69 12.78 10.00
CA GLY A 123 -1.10 13.33 8.78
C GLY A 123 -1.83 14.57 8.24
N THR A 124 -3.15 14.63 8.40
CA THR A 124 -3.93 15.81 7.99
C THR A 124 -3.62 17.03 8.88
N TYR A 125 -3.23 16.83 10.14
CA TYR A 125 -2.81 17.92 11.04
C TYR A 125 -1.32 18.26 10.95
N VAL A 126 -0.44 17.25 10.91
CA VAL A 126 1.02 17.45 10.94
C VAL A 126 1.51 18.21 9.72
N ILE A 127 1.00 17.91 8.52
CA ILE A 127 1.55 18.52 7.31
C ILE A 127 1.25 20.02 7.19
N PRO A 128 0.02 20.51 7.43
CA PRO A 128 -0.23 21.95 7.51
C PRO A 128 0.65 22.65 8.57
N LEU A 129 0.83 22.04 9.75
CA LEU A 129 1.68 22.59 10.80
C LEU A 129 3.16 22.70 10.39
N LEU A 130 3.68 21.70 9.66
CA LEU A 130 5.04 21.77 9.11
C LEU A 130 5.18 22.91 8.10
N HIS A 131 4.17 23.14 7.27
CA HIS A 131 4.16 24.26 6.34
C HIS A 131 4.09 25.61 7.06
N GLU A 132 3.27 25.75 8.10
CA GLU A 132 3.24 26.95 8.95
C GLU A 132 4.58 27.19 9.67
N ALA A 133 5.29 26.12 10.02
CA ALA A 133 6.64 26.18 10.59
C ALA A 133 7.73 26.53 9.55
N GLY A 134 7.37 26.80 8.29
CA GLY A 134 8.29 27.24 7.24
C GLY A 134 8.97 26.12 6.47
N TRP A 135 8.49 24.87 6.56
CA TRP A 135 9.04 23.77 5.76
C TRP A 135 8.71 23.96 4.28
N SER A 136 9.70 23.73 3.43
CA SER A 136 9.49 23.81 1.98
C SER A 136 8.67 22.60 1.49
N PRO A 137 7.91 22.72 0.39
CA PRO A 137 7.13 21.61 -0.14
C PRO A 137 8.00 20.40 -0.52
N GLU A 138 9.24 20.65 -0.95
CA GLU A 138 10.24 19.61 -1.24
C GLU A 138 10.60 18.82 0.03
N SER A 139 10.82 19.50 1.15
CA SER A 139 11.12 18.84 2.44
C SER A 139 9.96 17.95 2.89
N VAL A 140 8.72 18.38 2.65
CA VAL A 140 7.53 17.58 2.96
C VAL A 140 7.41 16.37 2.03
N MET A 141 7.75 16.50 0.74
CA MET A 141 7.82 15.37 -0.19
C MET A 141 8.91 14.37 0.21
N TRP A 142 10.07 14.85 0.67
CA TRP A 142 11.13 14.00 1.21
C TRP A 142 10.69 13.24 2.46
N LEU A 143 9.99 13.88 3.39
CA LEU A 143 9.47 13.23 4.58
C LEU A 143 8.51 12.09 4.21
N ASN A 144 7.54 12.36 3.34
CA ASN A 144 6.57 11.35 2.90
C ASN A 144 7.24 10.22 2.10
N GLY A 145 8.15 10.58 1.20
CA GLY A 145 8.94 9.62 0.43
C GLY A 145 9.81 8.74 1.32
N ALA A 146 10.48 9.32 2.32
CA ALA A 146 11.32 8.58 3.25
C ALA A 146 10.52 7.54 4.04
N ILE A 147 9.29 7.88 4.46
CA ILE A 147 8.40 6.91 5.12
C ILE A 147 8.10 5.73 4.19
N LEU A 148 7.77 5.99 2.92
CA LEU A 148 7.55 4.93 1.92
C LEU A 148 8.81 4.08 1.69
N MET A 149 9.98 4.72 1.66
CA MET A 149 11.25 4.03 1.48
C MET A 149 11.61 3.16 2.68
N VAL A 150 11.36 3.62 3.91
CA VAL A 150 11.54 2.79 5.12
C VAL A 150 10.62 1.57 5.06
N CYS A 151 9.34 1.74 4.71
CA CYS A 151 8.43 0.62 4.50
C CYS A 151 8.92 -0.35 3.42
N CYS A 152 9.45 0.18 2.31
CA CYS A 152 10.02 -0.61 1.23
C CYS A 152 11.22 -1.45 1.70
N VAL A 153 12.15 -0.86 2.45
CA VAL A 153 13.32 -1.56 3.02
C VAL A 153 12.88 -2.63 4.01
N ILE A 154 11.95 -2.30 4.92
CA ILE A 154 11.42 -3.27 5.89
C ILE A 154 10.77 -4.45 5.15
N LEU A 155 9.95 -4.18 4.14
CA LEU A 155 9.28 -5.24 3.38
C LEU A 155 10.27 -6.05 2.55
N PHE A 156 11.32 -5.43 2.01
CA PHE A 156 12.36 -6.13 1.28
C PHE A 156 13.15 -7.09 2.19
N LEU A 157 13.54 -6.63 3.39
CA LEU A 157 14.34 -7.40 4.34
C LEU A 157 13.53 -8.45 5.11
N PHE A 158 12.35 -8.08 5.63
CA PHE A 158 11.54 -8.92 6.52
C PHE A 158 10.31 -9.52 5.87
N GLY A 159 9.91 -9.05 4.69
CA GLY A 159 8.75 -9.58 4.00
C GLY A 159 8.97 -11.04 3.56
N TYR A 160 7.96 -11.86 3.76
CA TYR A 160 7.92 -13.25 3.27
C TYR A 160 7.28 -13.30 1.90
N GLU A 161 7.75 -14.17 1.01
CA GLU A 161 7.07 -14.42 -0.28
C GLU A 161 6.00 -15.51 -0.07
N THR A 162 4.75 -15.14 -0.33
CA THR A 162 3.55 -15.97 -0.14
C THR A 162 3.21 -16.81 -1.37
N ARG A 163 3.91 -16.59 -2.50
CA ARG A 163 3.66 -17.34 -3.73
C ARG A 163 3.99 -18.83 -3.59
N GLY A 164 2.96 -19.66 -3.74
CA GLY A 164 3.09 -21.12 -3.87
C GLY A 164 3.43 -21.86 -2.59
N LYS A 165 3.24 -21.22 -1.42
CA LYS A 165 3.44 -21.84 -0.11
C LYS A 165 2.12 -21.86 0.64
N ASP A 166 1.77 -23.01 1.19
CA ASP A 166 0.67 -23.10 2.15
C ASP A 166 1.16 -22.52 3.49
N ILE A 167 0.42 -21.56 4.04
CA ILE A 167 0.84 -20.89 5.27
C ILE A 167 0.50 -21.72 6.51
N ASP A 168 -0.46 -22.64 6.40
CA ASP A 168 -0.84 -23.54 7.49
C ASP A 168 0.29 -24.56 7.72
N ASP A 169 0.93 -25.05 6.65
CA ASP A 169 2.15 -25.88 6.71
C ASP A 169 3.34 -25.14 7.37
N VAL A 170 3.52 -23.85 7.06
CA VAL A 170 4.64 -23.04 7.58
C VAL A 170 4.44 -22.66 9.05
N LEU A 171 3.20 -22.45 9.47
CA LEU A 171 2.84 -22.12 10.85
C LEU A 171 2.70 -23.37 11.74
N GLY A 172 2.90 -24.56 11.19
CA GLY A 172 2.74 -25.83 11.90
C GLY A 172 1.30 -26.09 12.34
N MET A 173 0.34 -25.39 11.72
CA MET A 173 -1.07 -25.68 11.91
C MET A 173 -1.39 -26.83 10.96
N GLY A 174 -1.27 -28.06 11.47
CA GLY A 174 -1.53 -29.27 10.70
C GLY A 174 -2.81 -29.14 9.90
N ASN A 175 -2.82 -29.73 8.70
CA ASN A 175 -3.92 -29.66 7.77
C ASN A 175 -5.25 -29.92 8.51
N PRO A 176 -6.30 -29.09 8.37
CA PRO A 176 -7.57 -29.33 9.06
C PRO A 176 -8.13 -30.74 8.82
N ALA A 177 -7.78 -31.40 7.72
CA ALA A 177 -8.08 -32.81 7.47
C ALA A 177 -7.31 -33.79 8.37
N GLU A 178 -6.04 -33.52 8.67
CA GLU A 178 -5.22 -34.31 9.60
C GLU A 178 -5.62 -34.07 11.06
N LEU A 179 -6.07 -32.86 11.40
CA LEU A 179 -6.68 -32.57 12.70
C LEU A 179 -7.98 -33.35 12.88
N HIS A 180 -8.82 -33.43 11.84
CA HIS A 180 -10.07 -34.21 11.87
C HIS A 180 -9.80 -35.72 11.94
N SER A 181 -8.80 -36.24 11.21
CA SER A 181 -8.40 -37.65 11.28
C SER A 181 -7.76 -38.00 12.62
N GLY A 182 -6.91 -37.11 13.14
CA GLY A 182 -6.31 -37.25 14.46
C GLY A 182 -7.35 -37.19 15.58
N LEU A 183 -8.36 -36.33 15.46
CA LEU A 183 -9.51 -36.28 16.39
C LEU A 183 -10.35 -37.55 16.30
N SER A 184 -10.63 -38.06 15.09
CA SER A 184 -11.38 -39.32 14.95
C SER A 184 -10.61 -40.53 15.49
N ASP A 185 -9.28 -40.54 15.35
CA ASP A 185 -8.43 -41.60 15.92
C ASP A 185 -8.38 -41.51 17.45
N LEU A 186 -8.30 -40.30 18.02
CA LEU A 186 -8.34 -40.06 19.47
C LEU A 186 -9.70 -40.33 20.10
N LEU A 187 -10.79 -40.09 19.37
CA LEU A 187 -12.16 -40.33 19.79
C LEU A 187 -12.67 -41.73 19.42
N SER A 188 -11.87 -42.53 18.71
CA SER A 188 -12.18 -43.94 18.42
C SER A 188 -12.55 -44.80 19.66
N PRO A 189 -12.01 -44.54 20.88
CA PRO A 189 -12.43 -45.25 22.09
C PRO A 189 -13.75 -44.73 22.70
N TYR A 190 -14.28 -43.59 22.24
CA TYR A 190 -15.45 -42.90 22.81
C TYR A 190 -16.53 -42.66 21.74
N PRO A 191 -17.20 -43.73 21.27
CA PRO A 191 -18.17 -43.65 20.17
C PRO A 191 -19.37 -42.73 20.44
N ASP A 192 -19.72 -42.52 21.72
CA ASP A 192 -20.87 -41.71 22.15
C ASP A 192 -20.67 -40.19 21.94
N LEU A 193 -19.45 -39.74 21.63
CA LEU A 193 -19.11 -38.32 21.40
C LEU A 193 -19.09 -37.93 19.91
N LEU A 194 -19.34 -38.87 19.01
CA LEU A 194 -19.30 -38.68 17.55
C LEU A 194 -20.69 -38.50 16.90
N GLU A 195 -21.76 -38.42 17.70
CA GLU A 195 -23.13 -38.12 17.25
C GLU A 195 -23.48 -36.62 17.26
#